data_AF-A0A962T0H7-F1
#
_entry.id   AF-A0A962T0H7-F1
#
_cell.length_a   1.000
_cell.length_b   1.000
_cell.length_c   1.000
_cell.angle_alpha   90.00
_cell.angle_beta   90.00
_cell.angle_gamma   90.00
#
_symmetry.space_group_name_H-M   'P 1'
#
loop_
_entity.id
_entity.type
_entity.pdbx_description
1 polymer ?
#
loop_
_entity_poly.entity_id
_entity_poly.type
_entity_poly.pdbx_seq_one_letter_code
_entity_poly.pdbx_strand_id
1 'polypeptide(L)'
;MSTLTLMTRLREATREAHEQIQKLPWFHALERCELPVESYVGQLRGMAVLHGILEHEAPTAHDARLNAVWREDMRRFPQIQQDLAFFATRNVFDIPMAHEAASALADHILQRSADSPVSLLGYFYVLEGSIQGAMVLAPLIGKTLGLDEHHGLSYLSWEEHVARERWRNFGARMNAVSIANEEEEAIITAAREAFAEIYRLFQSLYPFDPGQLTRKVTALNPEAGAHPVPDDPGEIEAALHAGQRCWLEYPYFAWRFGERGRRYTNSDGAWLVTLAARDQAVINAQVEWLGVVLASRGIPRILLQRHLELLYEELMTRMPAQRGVDYRKLLIAADHLAEQRRAVISDADFDAICNRFAQAVGPDWRARLPGIGNLLVSAVTDQRHGITQAVTRLESWLTDPERFPPHWIAAVREGLRQAQERVSVS
;
A
#
# COMPACT_ATOMS: atom_id res chain seq x y z
N MET A 1 -8.48 -20.64 -41.99
CA MET A 1 -7.99 -19.35 -41.46
C MET A 1 -7.42 -19.65 -40.10
N SER A 2 -6.13 -19.38 -39.85
CA SER A 2 -5.56 -19.59 -38.51
C SER A 2 -6.22 -18.60 -37.57
N THR A 3 -6.84 -19.08 -36.50
CA THR A 3 -7.34 -18.22 -35.42
C THR A 3 -6.18 -17.35 -34.92
N LEU A 4 -6.37 -16.03 -34.87
CA LEU A 4 -5.38 -15.11 -34.32
C LEU A 4 -5.14 -15.44 -32.85
N THR A 5 -3.89 -15.40 -32.41
CA THR A 5 -3.57 -15.63 -30.99
C THR A 5 -3.96 -14.42 -30.14
N LEU A 6 -4.21 -14.63 -28.84
CA LEU A 6 -4.54 -13.56 -27.90
C LEU A 6 -3.52 -12.42 -27.95
N MET A 7 -2.22 -12.74 -27.98
CA MET A 7 -1.15 -11.73 -28.10
C MET A 7 -1.23 -10.90 -29.38
N THR A 8 -1.65 -11.51 -30.50
CA THR A 8 -1.80 -10.81 -31.78
C THR A 8 -2.98 -9.86 -31.74
N ARG A 9 -4.12 -10.32 -31.22
CA ARG A 9 -5.31 -9.49 -31.03
C ARG A 9 -5.06 -8.30 -30.11
N LEU A 10 -4.39 -8.52 -28.98
CA LEU A 10 -3.99 -7.46 -28.04
C LEU A 10 -3.12 -6.40 -28.71
N ARG A 11 -2.12 -6.84 -29.49
CA ARG A 11 -1.24 -5.92 -30.23
C ARG A 11 -2.00 -5.07 -31.24
N GLU A 12 -2.87 -5.68 -32.03
CA GLU A 12 -3.68 -4.97 -33.02
C GLU A 12 -4.63 -3.97 -32.34
N ALA A 13 -5.30 -4.39 -31.27
CA ALA A 13 -6.29 -3.60 -30.55
C ALA A 13 -5.73 -2.42 -29.75
N THR A 14 -4.42 -2.44 -29.43
CA THR A 14 -3.76 -1.43 -28.60
C THR A 14 -2.69 -0.59 -29.32
N ARG A 15 -2.39 -0.91 -30.59
CA ARG A 15 -1.37 -0.21 -31.40
C ARG A 15 -1.53 1.31 -31.40
N GLU A 16 -2.74 1.81 -31.68
CA GLU A 16 -2.99 3.25 -31.75
C GLU A 16 -2.75 3.92 -30.39
N ALA A 17 -3.26 3.31 -29.30
CA ALA A 17 -3.10 3.85 -27.96
C ALA A 17 -1.61 3.93 -27.55
N HIS A 18 -0.83 2.90 -27.88
CA HIS A 18 0.62 2.89 -27.69
C HIS A 18 1.31 4.04 -28.46
N GLU A 19 0.99 4.23 -29.74
CA GLU A 19 1.55 5.31 -30.56
C GLU A 19 1.18 6.70 -30.04
N GLN A 20 -0.02 6.87 -29.45
CA GLN A 20 -0.43 8.16 -28.89
C GLN A 20 0.34 8.54 -27.62
N ILE A 21 0.65 7.57 -26.75
CA ILE A 21 1.47 7.83 -25.55
C ILE A 21 2.84 8.38 -25.95
N GLN A 22 3.48 7.78 -26.96
CA GLN A 22 4.83 8.18 -27.39
C GLN A 22 4.90 9.60 -27.97
N LYS A 23 3.76 10.20 -28.34
CA LYS A 23 3.66 11.58 -28.84
C LYS A 23 3.46 12.61 -27.73
N LEU A 24 3.34 12.18 -26.47
CA LEU A 24 3.12 13.10 -25.36
C LEU A 24 4.34 14.01 -25.15
N PRO A 25 4.13 15.27 -24.70
CA PRO A 25 5.21 16.22 -24.43
C PRO A 25 6.28 15.68 -23.48
N TRP A 26 5.91 14.78 -22.56
CA TRP A 26 6.83 14.08 -21.67
C TRP A 26 7.97 13.38 -22.44
N PHE A 27 7.66 12.64 -23.51
CA PHE A 27 8.67 11.92 -24.29
C PHE A 27 9.55 12.90 -25.07
N HIS A 28 8.96 13.95 -25.66
CA HIS A 28 9.72 14.98 -26.35
C HIS A 28 10.63 15.81 -25.42
N ALA A 29 10.24 16.01 -24.16
CA ALA A 29 11.12 16.62 -23.16
C ALA A 29 12.31 15.71 -22.83
N LEU A 30 12.07 14.40 -22.69
CA LEU A 30 13.13 13.43 -22.44
C LEU A 30 14.12 13.32 -23.62
N GLU A 31 13.64 13.27 -24.86
CA GLU A 31 14.49 13.25 -26.06
C GLU A 31 15.41 14.47 -26.14
N ARG A 32 14.93 15.63 -25.67
CA ARG A 32 15.69 16.89 -25.60
C ARG A 32 16.56 17.01 -24.35
N CYS A 33 16.56 16.01 -23.46
CA CYS A 33 17.23 16.05 -22.16
C CYS A 33 16.76 17.22 -21.26
N GLU A 34 15.47 17.55 -21.33
CA GLU A 34 14.82 18.66 -20.61
C GLU A 34 13.77 18.17 -19.60
N LEU A 35 13.63 16.85 -19.40
CA LEU A 35 12.60 16.29 -18.53
C LEU A 35 12.87 16.64 -17.04
N PRO A 36 11.93 17.28 -16.33
CA PRO A 36 12.07 17.55 -14.90
C PRO A 36 12.13 16.27 -14.06
N VAL A 37 12.82 16.32 -12.91
CA VAL A 37 12.92 15.18 -11.99
C VAL A 37 11.54 14.78 -11.43
N GLU A 38 10.65 15.75 -11.18
CA GLU A 38 9.27 15.53 -10.73
C GLU A 38 8.47 14.69 -11.74
N SER A 39 8.68 14.90 -13.04
CA SER A 39 8.03 14.11 -14.09
C SER A 39 8.47 12.65 -14.07
N TYR A 40 9.74 12.39 -13.80
CA TYR A 40 10.26 11.01 -13.72
C TYR A 40 9.86 10.33 -12.40
N VAL A 41 9.99 11.02 -11.27
CA VAL A 41 9.55 10.47 -9.97
C VAL A 41 8.05 10.25 -9.94
N GLY A 42 7.26 11.14 -10.55
CA GLY A 42 5.83 10.95 -10.72
C GLY A 42 5.48 9.73 -11.59
N GLN A 43 6.27 9.44 -12.63
CA GLN A 43 6.16 8.17 -13.38
C GLN A 43 6.39 6.98 -12.45
N LEU A 44 7.49 6.97 -11.68
CA LEU A 44 7.79 5.89 -10.73
C LEU A 44 6.66 5.68 -9.72
N ARG A 45 6.11 6.77 -9.15
CA ARG A 45 4.97 6.70 -8.21
C ARG A 45 3.71 6.13 -8.87
N GLY A 46 3.37 6.57 -10.08
CA GLY A 46 2.23 6.03 -10.83
C GLY A 46 2.39 4.54 -11.17
N MET A 47 3.59 4.14 -11.62
CA MET A 47 3.90 2.73 -11.88
C MET A 47 3.94 1.90 -10.59
N ALA A 48 4.33 2.48 -9.46
CA ALA A 48 4.31 1.82 -8.16
C ALA A 48 2.88 1.44 -7.75
N VAL A 49 1.90 2.33 -7.95
CA VAL A 49 0.47 2.00 -7.72
C VAL A 49 0.06 0.81 -8.59
N LEU A 50 0.42 0.89 -9.87
CA LEU A 50 0.00 -0.08 -10.87
C LEU A 50 0.53 -1.49 -10.58
N HIS A 51 1.84 -1.59 -10.37
CA HIS A 51 2.51 -2.83 -10.01
C HIS A 51 2.11 -3.29 -8.61
N GLY A 52 2.04 -2.40 -7.62
CA GLY A 52 1.70 -2.76 -6.25
C GLY A 52 0.35 -3.47 -6.13
N ILE A 53 -0.67 -2.98 -6.86
CA ILE A 53 -2.00 -3.58 -6.85
C ILE A 53 -2.02 -4.88 -7.66
N LEU A 54 -1.53 -4.89 -8.90
CA LEU A 54 -1.58 -6.10 -9.74
C LEU A 54 -0.79 -7.27 -9.13
N GLU A 55 0.39 -6.99 -8.59
CA GLU A 55 1.24 -8.01 -7.96
C GLU A 55 0.69 -8.48 -6.60
N HIS A 56 -0.25 -7.74 -6.00
CA HIS A 56 -0.98 -8.14 -4.81
C HIS A 56 -2.23 -8.96 -5.15
N GLU A 57 -3.03 -8.51 -6.12
CA GLU A 57 -4.30 -9.11 -6.50
C GLU A 57 -4.11 -10.45 -7.22
N ALA A 58 -3.12 -10.54 -8.13
CA ALA A 58 -2.94 -11.73 -8.97
C ALA A 58 -2.69 -13.02 -8.18
N PRO A 59 -1.79 -13.08 -7.18
CA PRO A 59 -1.61 -14.29 -6.36
C PRO A 59 -2.83 -14.70 -5.53
N THR A 60 -3.70 -13.74 -5.19
CA THR A 60 -4.89 -13.99 -4.36
C THR A 60 -6.13 -14.33 -5.18
N ALA A 61 -6.09 -14.11 -6.48
CA ALA A 61 -7.18 -14.39 -7.38
C ALA A 61 -7.42 -15.90 -7.52
N HIS A 62 -8.68 -16.32 -7.35
CA HIS A 62 -9.10 -17.70 -7.54
C HIS A 62 -9.37 -18.02 -9.03
N ASP A 63 -8.45 -17.66 -9.93
CA ASP A 63 -8.53 -17.99 -11.36
C ASP A 63 -7.28 -18.72 -11.85
N ALA A 64 -7.44 -19.99 -12.20
CA ALA A 64 -6.34 -20.87 -12.62
C ALA A 64 -5.61 -20.39 -13.89
N ARG A 65 -6.28 -19.60 -14.73
CA ARG A 65 -5.74 -19.10 -16.00
C ARG A 65 -4.84 -17.91 -15.78
N LEU A 66 -5.27 -16.98 -14.93
CA LEU A 66 -4.43 -15.87 -14.47
C LEU A 66 -3.17 -16.43 -13.78
N ASN A 67 -3.35 -17.41 -12.88
CA ASN A 67 -2.26 -18.05 -12.15
C ASN A 67 -1.31 -18.89 -13.03
N ALA A 68 -1.77 -19.32 -14.22
CA ALA A 68 -0.91 -19.98 -15.19
C ALA A 68 0.03 -19.00 -15.93
N VAL A 69 -0.34 -17.72 -16.03
CA VAL A 69 0.48 -16.67 -16.66
C VAL A 69 1.34 -15.95 -15.64
N TRP A 70 0.76 -15.57 -14.50
CA TRP A 70 1.43 -14.86 -13.42
C TRP A 70 2.52 -15.73 -12.78
N ARG A 71 3.67 -15.13 -12.52
CA ARG A 71 4.85 -15.77 -11.91
C ARG A 71 5.54 -14.80 -10.97
N GLU A 72 6.16 -15.32 -9.92
CA GLU A 72 6.81 -14.48 -8.91
C GLU A 72 7.99 -13.65 -9.48
N ASP A 73 8.68 -14.17 -10.48
CA ASP A 73 9.73 -13.45 -11.21
C ASP A 73 9.18 -12.31 -12.09
N MET A 74 7.86 -12.22 -12.26
CA MET A 74 7.24 -11.12 -12.99
C MET A 74 7.22 -9.81 -12.19
N ARG A 75 7.40 -9.86 -10.87
CA ARG A 75 7.37 -8.67 -10.01
C ARG A 75 8.38 -7.61 -10.43
N ARG A 76 7.92 -6.37 -10.46
CA ARG A 76 8.72 -5.16 -10.71
C ARG A 76 8.58 -4.11 -9.61
N PHE A 77 7.55 -4.23 -8.76
CA PHE A 77 7.37 -3.32 -7.63
C PHE A 77 8.63 -3.17 -6.76
N PRO A 78 9.41 -4.23 -6.43
CA PRO A 78 10.64 -4.08 -5.64
C PRO A 78 11.68 -3.14 -6.27
N GLN A 79 11.87 -3.19 -7.59
CA GLN A 79 12.80 -2.30 -8.29
C GLN A 79 12.30 -0.85 -8.28
N ILE A 80 10.98 -0.64 -8.44
CA ILE A 80 10.37 0.69 -8.33
C ILE A 80 10.56 1.24 -6.90
N GLN A 81 10.42 0.40 -5.88
CA GLN A 81 10.66 0.81 -4.49
C GLN A 81 12.11 1.21 -4.24
N GLN A 82 13.07 0.48 -4.81
CA GLN A 82 14.49 0.83 -4.74
C GLN A 82 14.75 2.21 -5.36
N ASP A 83 14.14 2.48 -6.52
CA ASP A 83 14.29 3.77 -7.18
C ASP A 83 13.63 4.91 -6.39
N LEU A 84 12.41 4.69 -5.88
CA LEU A 84 11.73 5.68 -5.03
C LEU A 84 12.50 5.96 -3.72
N ALA A 85 13.12 4.93 -3.12
CA ALA A 85 13.95 5.10 -1.92
C ALA A 85 15.18 5.99 -2.20
N PHE A 86 15.76 5.91 -3.40
CA PHE A 86 16.82 6.84 -3.81
C PHE A 86 16.33 8.29 -3.83
N PHE A 87 15.10 8.57 -4.25
CA PHE A 87 14.55 9.93 -4.28
C PHE A 87 13.97 10.43 -2.94
N ALA A 88 13.75 9.54 -1.96
CA ALA A 88 13.13 9.90 -0.68
C ALA A 88 13.89 11.02 0.06
N THR A 89 15.23 10.99 0.08
CA THR A 89 16.06 12.03 0.72
C THR A 89 16.21 13.31 -0.10
N ARG A 90 15.73 13.30 -1.35
CA ARG A 90 15.85 14.42 -2.30
C ARG A 90 14.62 15.33 -2.32
N ASN A 91 13.59 15.01 -1.54
CA ASN A 91 12.37 15.82 -1.36
C ASN A 91 11.69 16.23 -2.68
N VAL A 92 11.62 15.31 -3.64
CA VAL A 92 10.98 15.55 -4.94
C VAL A 92 9.46 15.67 -4.76
N PHE A 93 8.89 16.79 -5.18
CA PHE A 93 7.47 17.09 -5.04
C PHE A 93 6.59 16.16 -5.89
N ASP A 94 5.31 16.08 -5.51
CA ASP A 94 4.26 15.36 -6.22
C ASP A 94 3.51 16.26 -7.21
N ILE A 95 3.06 15.65 -8.30
CA ILE A 95 2.14 16.25 -9.27
C ILE A 95 0.72 15.70 -8.97
N PRO A 96 -0.20 16.49 -8.38
CA PRO A 96 -1.50 16.00 -7.91
C PRO A 96 -2.31 15.24 -8.96
N MET A 97 -2.37 15.76 -10.19
CA MET A 97 -3.13 15.15 -11.29
C MET A 97 -2.59 13.77 -11.69
N ALA A 98 -1.28 13.57 -11.59
CA ALA A 98 -0.67 12.27 -11.86
C ALA A 98 -1.10 11.22 -10.83
N HIS A 99 -1.27 11.62 -9.57
CA HIS A 99 -1.78 10.72 -8.53
C HIS A 99 -3.25 10.38 -8.72
N GLU A 100 -4.07 11.35 -9.13
CA GLU A 100 -5.48 11.09 -9.44
C GLU A 100 -5.63 10.10 -10.61
N ALA A 101 -4.82 10.25 -11.67
CA ALA A 101 -4.77 9.30 -12.77
C ALA A 101 -4.33 7.90 -12.30
N ALA A 102 -3.29 7.81 -11.45
CA ALA A 102 -2.86 6.53 -10.88
C ALA A 102 -3.92 5.88 -9.98
N SER A 103 -4.69 6.68 -9.24
CA SER A 103 -5.78 6.21 -8.38
C SER A 103 -6.98 5.70 -9.19
N ALA A 104 -7.37 6.39 -10.26
CA ALA A 104 -8.41 5.91 -11.17
C ALA A 104 -8.04 4.54 -11.78
N LEU A 105 -6.77 4.37 -12.13
CA LEU A 105 -6.24 3.10 -12.63
C LEU A 105 -6.26 1.99 -11.57
N ALA A 106 -5.94 2.31 -10.32
CA ALA A 106 -6.08 1.39 -9.19
C ALA A 106 -7.51 0.88 -9.06
N ASP A 107 -8.49 1.79 -9.12
CA ASP A 107 -9.91 1.44 -9.00
C ASP A 107 -10.36 0.51 -10.13
N HIS A 108 -9.92 0.75 -11.37
CA HIS A 108 -10.20 -0.14 -12.49
C HIS A 108 -9.65 -1.56 -12.26
N ILE A 109 -8.42 -1.69 -11.74
CA ILE A 109 -7.82 -3.00 -11.47
C ILE A 109 -8.55 -3.74 -10.36
N LEU A 110 -8.90 -3.04 -9.27
CA LEU A 110 -9.62 -3.64 -8.16
C LEU A 110 -11.02 -4.11 -8.59
N GLN A 111 -11.72 -3.30 -9.40
CA GLN A 111 -13.02 -3.69 -9.95
C GLN A 111 -12.89 -4.92 -10.86
N ARG A 112 -11.89 -4.95 -11.74
CA ARG A 112 -11.61 -6.08 -12.63
C ARG A 112 -11.22 -7.34 -11.85
N SER A 113 -10.42 -7.21 -10.80
CA SER A 113 -10.06 -8.30 -9.89
C SER A 113 -11.30 -8.94 -9.26
N ALA A 114 -12.28 -8.13 -8.85
CA ALA A 114 -13.52 -8.63 -8.27
C ALA A 114 -14.47 -9.27 -9.30
N ASP A 115 -14.64 -8.64 -10.47
CA ASP A 115 -15.67 -9.03 -11.44
C ASP A 115 -15.20 -10.11 -12.42
N SER A 116 -13.95 -10.02 -12.87
CA SER A 116 -13.39 -10.88 -13.92
C SER A 116 -11.86 -10.97 -13.76
N PRO A 117 -11.34 -11.77 -12.81
CA PRO A 117 -9.91 -11.84 -12.52
C PRO A 117 -9.05 -12.12 -13.75
N VAL A 118 -9.51 -12.97 -14.67
CA VAL A 118 -8.78 -13.29 -15.91
C VAL A 118 -8.50 -12.05 -16.79
N SER A 119 -9.34 -11.01 -16.71
CA SER A 119 -9.13 -9.76 -17.45
C SER A 119 -7.86 -9.00 -17.02
N LEU A 120 -7.31 -9.27 -15.82
CA LEU A 120 -6.04 -8.72 -15.37
C LEU A 120 -4.86 -9.05 -16.29
N LEU A 121 -4.99 -10.09 -17.11
CA LEU A 121 -4.01 -10.41 -18.17
C LEU A 121 -3.82 -9.26 -19.17
N GLY A 122 -4.83 -8.42 -19.38
CA GLY A 122 -4.73 -7.22 -20.22
C GLY A 122 -3.77 -6.18 -19.65
N TYR A 123 -3.81 -5.96 -18.34
CA TYR A 123 -2.87 -5.07 -17.65
C TYR A 123 -1.44 -5.64 -17.68
N PHE A 124 -1.28 -6.94 -17.42
CA PHE A 124 0.04 -7.59 -17.52
C PHE A 124 0.62 -7.52 -18.93
N TYR A 125 -0.21 -7.64 -19.98
CA TYR A 125 0.25 -7.46 -21.36
C TYR A 125 0.88 -6.09 -21.58
N VAL A 126 0.24 -5.01 -21.10
CA VAL A 126 0.76 -3.64 -21.25
C VAL A 126 2.05 -3.45 -20.46
N LEU A 127 2.10 -3.94 -19.21
CA LEU A 127 3.28 -3.80 -18.35
C LEU A 127 4.49 -4.60 -18.87
N GLU A 128 4.29 -5.86 -19.25
CA GLU A 128 5.39 -6.66 -19.83
C GLU A 128 5.82 -6.11 -21.20
N GLY A 129 4.89 -5.54 -21.97
CA GLY A 129 5.21 -4.85 -23.23
C GLY A 129 6.06 -3.60 -23.02
N SER A 130 5.88 -2.90 -21.90
CA SER A 130 6.61 -1.67 -21.58
C SER A 130 8.11 -1.85 -21.38
N ILE A 131 8.58 -3.09 -21.11
CA ILE A 131 10.00 -3.42 -20.91
C ILE A 131 10.84 -3.05 -22.15
N GLN A 132 10.30 -3.24 -23.35
CA GLN A 132 11.00 -2.86 -24.58
C GLN A 132 11.16 -1.35 -24.69
N GLY A 133 10.12 -0.59 -24.30
CA GLY A 133 10.19 0.86 -24.19
C GLY A 133 11.20 1.30 -23.12
N ALA A 134 11.22 0.62 -21.97
CA ALA A 134 12.14 0.92 -20.87
C ALA A 134 13.62 0.88 -21.29
N MET A 135 14.01 -0.07 -22.13
CA MET A 135 15.38 -0.15 -22.67
C MET A 135 15.78 1.05 -23.54
N VAL A 136 14.81 1.71 -24.18
CA VAL A 136 15.04 2.96 -24.94
C VAL A 136 15.06 4.16 -24.00
N LEU A 137 14.18 4.18 -23.00
CA LEU A 137 14.04 5.30 -22.07
C LEU A 137 15.18 5.39 -21.05
N ALA A 138 15.68 4.25 -20.55
CA ALA A 138 16.67 4.22 -19.47
C ALA A 138 17.95 5.01 -19.81
N PRO A 139 18.61 4.83 -20.98
CA PRO A 139 19.80 5.63 -21.32
C PRO A 139 19.52 7.14 -21.40
N LEU A 140 18.34 7.54 -21.88
CA LEU A 140 17.94 8.94 -21.97
C LEU A 140 17.68 9.54 -20.58
N ILE A 141 17.01 8.80 -19.71
CA ILE A 141 16.72 9.22 -18.32
C ILE A 141 18.04 9.31 -17.53
N GLY A 142 18.90 8.29 -17.64
CA GLY A 142 20.21 8.28 -17.00
C GLY A 142 21.06 9.47 -17.42
N LYS A 143 21.08 9.80 -18.72
CA LYS A 143 21.76 11.00 -19.24
C LYS A 143 21.14 12.31 -18.74
N THR A 144 19.81 12.40 -18.72
CA THR A 144 19.08 13.64 -18.39
C THR A 144 19.18 13.98 -16.90
N LEU A 145 19.10 12.98 -16.02
CA LEU A 145 18.99 13.15 -14.58
C LEU A 145 20.24 12.70 -13.80
N GLY A 146 21.25 12.15 -14.48
CA GLY A 146 22.48 11.64 -13.84
C GLY A 146 22.23 10.38 -13.00
N LEU A 147 21.44 9.45 -13.54
CA LEU A 147 21.02 8.21 -12.86
C LEU A 147 21.63 6.98 -13.52
N ASP A 148 21.69 5.88 -12.77
CA ASP A 148 22.12 4.56 -13.25
C ASP A 148 21.29 3.43 -12.59
N GLU A 149 21.49 2.18 -13.01
CA GLU A 149 20.75 1.01 -12.54
C GLU A 149 20.83 0.76 -11.01
N HIS A 150 21.80 1.36 -10.33
CA HIS A 150 21.98 1.28 -8.89
C HIS A 150 21.45 2.53 -8.17
N HIS A 151 21.30 3.64 -8.91
CA HIS A 151 20.94 4.96 -8.40
C HIS A 151 19.70 5.51 -9.10
N GLY A 152 18.53 4.98 -8.74
CA GLY A 152 17.25 5.55 -9.14
C GLY A 152 16.76 5.19 -10.54
N LEU A 153 17.33 4.18 -11.21
CA LEU A 153 16.92 3.71 -12.55
C LEU A 153 16.72 2.17 -12.66
N SER A 154 16.75 1.44 -11.54
CA SER A 154 16.67 -0.02 -11.48
C SER A 154 15.44 -0.60 -12.20
N TYR A 155 14.28 0.08 -12.11
CA TYR A 155 13.03 -0.36 -12.71
C TYR A 155 13.08 -0.41 -14.25
N LEU A 156 13.77 0.54 -14.87
CA LEU A 156 13.84 0.66 -16.33
C LEU A 156 15.08 -0.02 -16.93
N SER A 157 16.08 -0.36 -16.11
CA SER A 157 17.30 -1.03 -16.55
C SER A 157 17.09 -2.51 -16.81
N TRP A 158 17.46 -2.94 -18.02
CA TRP A 158 17.34 -4.33 -18.47
C TRP A 158 18.50 -4.72 -19.38
N GLU A 159 18.91 -5.98 -19.27
CA GLU A 159 19.74 -6.62 -20.29
C GLU A 159 18.87 -7.06 -21.48
N GLU A 160 19.27 -6.69 -22.70
CA GLU A 160 18.44 -6.88 -23.91
C GLU A 160 18.04 -8.34 -24.15
N HIS A 161 18.95 -9.28 -23.91
CA HIS A 161 18.67 -10.70 -24.11
C HIS A 161 17.65 -11.22 -23.08
N VAL A 162 17.75 -10.77 -21.82
CA VAL A 162 16.80 -11.11 -20.74
C VAL A 162 15.42 -10.55 -21.05
N ALA A 163 15.34 -9.28 -21.46
CA ALA A 163 14.07 -8.64 -21.82
C ALA A 163 13.35 -9.36 -22.97
N ARG A 164 14.09 -9.72 -24.04
CA ARG A 164 13.52 -10.44 -25.19
C ARG A 164 13.05 -11.85 -24.82
N GLU A 165 13.85 -12.59 -24.06
CA GLU A 165 13.46 -13.92 -23.59
C GLU A 165 12.22 -13.87 -22.71
N ARG A 166 12.17 -12.91 -21.78
CA ARG A 166 11.02 -12.68 -20.89
C ARG A 166 9.74 -12.42 -21.68
N TRP A 167 9.77 -11.51 -22.65
CA TRP A 167 8.60 -11.21 -23.49
C TRP A 167 8.10 -12.44 -24.27
N ARG A 168 9.03 -13.20 -24.85
CA ARG A 168 8.70 -14.45 -25.56
C ARG A 168 8.03 -15.46 -24.64
N ASN A 169 8.60 -15.67 -23.45
CA ASN A 169 8.08 -16.63 -22.48
C ASN A 169 6.72 -16.19 -21.92
N PHE A 170 6.53 -14.89 -21.67
CA PHE A 170 5.23 -14.33 -21.29
C PHE A 170 4.18 -14.55 -22.40
N GLY A 171 4.49 -14.20 -23.64
CA GLY A 171 3.59 -14.40 -24.77
C GLY A 171 3.21 -15.86 -25.01
N ALA A 172 4.14 -16.80 -24.78
CA ALA A 172 3.86 -18.24 -24.84
C ALA A 172 2.83 -18.66 -23.78
N ARG A 173 2.95 -18.16 -22.54
CA ARG A 173 1.97 -18.43 -21.47
C ARG A 173 0.60 -17.83 -21.79
N MET A 174 0.56 -16.57 -22.23
CA MET A 174 -0.69 -15.90 -22.63
C MET A 174 -1.44 -16.67 -23.72
N ASN A 175 -0.73 -17.18 -24.73
CA ASN A 175 -1.35 -17.93 -25.83
C ASN A 175 -1.72 -19.39 -25.47
N ALA A 176 -1.17 -19.94 -24.38
CA ALA A 176 -1.45 -21.31 -23.95
C ALA A 176 -2.73 -21.41 -23.08
N VAL A 177 -3.20 -20.28 -22.55
CA VAL A 177 -4.42 -20.24 -21.73
C VAL A 177 -5.65 -20.34 -22.62
N SER A 178 -6.61 -21.18 -22.22
CA SER A 178 -7.92 -21.28 -22.87
C SER A 178 -8.83 -20.15 -22.40
N ILE A 179 -9.17 -19.24 -23.31
CA ILE A 179 -9.98 -18.02 -23.06
C ILE A 179 -11.23 -18.09 -23.93
N ALA A 180 -12.41 -17.87 -23.36
CA ALA A 180 -13.65 -17.74 -24.13
C ALA A 180 -13.70 -16.39 -24.86
N ASN A 181 -14.49 -16.29 -25.95
CA ASN A 181 -14.54 -15.07 -26.76
C ASN A 181 -14.95 -13.82 -25.95
N GLU A 182 -15.89 -13.97 -25.02
CA GLU A 182 -16.36 -12.88 -24.16
C GLU A 182 -15.27 -12.43 -23.16
N GLU A 183 -14.47 -13.37 -22.67
CA GLU A 183 -13.35 -13.09 -21.76
C GLU A 183 -12.17 -12.46 -22.51
N GLU A 184 -11.97 -12.82 -23.78
CA GLU A 184 -10.95 -12.22 -24.64
C GLU A 184 -11.22 -10.72 -24.86
N GLU A 185 -12.48 -10.34 -25.10
CA GLU A 185 -12.82 -8.91 -25.21
C GLU A 185 -12.65 -8.18 -23.86
N ALA A 186 -12.93 -8.84 -22.73
CA ALA A 186 -12.66 -8.28 -21.41
C ALA A 186 -11.16 -8.04 -21.17
N ILE A 187 -10.30 -8.98 -21.59
CA ILE A 187 -8.83 -8.84 -21.53
C ILE A 187 -8.35 -7.68 -22.44
N ILE A 188 -8.89 -7.58 -23.65
CA ILE A 188 -8.55 -6.48 -24.58
C ILE A 188 -9.01 -5.13 -24.02
N THR A 189 -10.21 -5.09 -23.42
CA THR A 189 -10.74 -3.89 -22.76
C THR A 189 -9.83 -3.47 -21.61
N ALA A 190 -9.41 -4.40 -20.75
CA ALA A 190 -8.46 -4.15 -19.67
C ALA A 190 -7.11 -3.60 -20.18
N ALA A 191 -6.59 -4.10 -21.30
CA ALA A 191 -5.39 -3.55 -21.92
C ALA A 191 -5.59 -2.10 -22.43
N ARG A 192 -6.76 -1.80 -23.02
CA ARG A 192 -7.12 -0.44 -23.44
C ARG A 192 -7.28 0.51 -22.25
N GLU A 193 -7.89 0.05 -21.16
CA GLU A 193 -7.98 0.79 -19.89
C GLU A 193 -6.58 1.16 -19.38
N ALA A 194 -5.67 0.17 -19.32
CA ALA A 194 -4.28 0.40 -18.92
C ALA A 194 -3.61 1.48 -19.78
N PHE A 195 -3.70 1.39 -21.11
CA PHE A 195 -3.15 2.42 -22.00
C PHE A 195 -3.80 3.80 -21.80
N ALA A 196 -5.13 3.86 -21.61
CA ALA A 196 -5.84 5.12 -21.42
C ALA A 196 -5.40 5.82 -20.12
N GLU A 197 -5.27 5.09 -19.02
CA GLU A 197 -4.83 5.68 -17.75
C GLU A 197 -3.34 5.99 -17.74
N ILE A 198 -2.48 5.15 -18.34
CA ILE A 198 -1.05 5.48 -18.51
C ILE A 198 -0.92 6.74 -19.38
N TYR A 199 -1.73 6.91 -20.42
CA TYR A 199 -1.76 8.15 -21.20
C TYR A 199 -2.09 9.36 -20.31
N ARG A 200 -3.16 9.29 -19.50
CA ARG A 200 -3.54 10.39 -18.58
C ARG A 200 -2.47 10.67 -17.54
N LEU A 201 -1.83 9.63 -17.02
CA LEU A 201 -0.69 9.74 -16.11
C LEU A 201 0.44 10.52 -16.78
N PHE A 202 0.96 10.07 -17.92
CA PHE A 202 2.06 10.73 -18.62
C PHE A 202 1.70 12.13 -19.12
N GLN A 203 0.45 12.36 -19.52
CA GLN A 203 -0.05 13.68 -19.89
C GLN A 203 -0.01 14.64 -18.70
N SER A 204 -0.33 14.16 -17.49
CA SER A 204 -0.27 14.96 -16.27
C SER A 204 1.16 15.21 -15.80
N LEU A 205 2.10 14.32 -16.16
CA LEU A 205 3.49 14.41 -15.72
C LEU A 205 4.29 15.47 -16.46
N TYR A 206 3.88 15.93 -17.66
CA TYR A 206 4.53 17.06 -18.34
C TYR A 206 3.72 17.58 -19.56
N PRO A 207 3.61 18.91 -19.76
CA PRO A 207 4.03 19.97 -18.84
C PRO A 207 3.07 20.07 -17.64
N PHE A 208 3.60 20.51 -16.49
CA PHE A 208 2.81 20.79 -15.29
C PHE A 208 3.11 22.21 -14.78
N ASP A 209 2.21 22.76 -13.96
CA ASP A 209 2.42 24.05 -13.29
C ASP A 209 3.25 23.83 -12.01
N PRO A 210 4.49 24.37 -11.91
CA PRO A 210 5.29 24.26 -10.69
C PRO A 210 4.61 24.83 -9.45
N GLY A 211 3.67 25.78 -9.60
CA GLY A 211 2.89 26.34 -8.49
C GLY A 211 1.86 25.37 -7.90
N GLN A 212 1.58 24.25 -8.56
CA GLN A 212 0.65 23.21 -8.11
C GLN A 212 1.35 21.96 -7.55
N LEU A 213 2.68 21.98 -7.48
CA LEU A 213 3.44 20.91 -6.84
C LEU A 213 3.10 20.84 -5.35
N THR A 214 2.97 19.63 -4.84
CA THR A 214 2.60 19.38 -3.43
C THR A 214 3.55 18.39 -2.78
N ARG A 215 3.64 18.40 -1.45
CA ARG A 215 4.13 17.24 -0.70
C ARG A 215 2.89 16.42 -0.35
N LYS A 216 2.74 15.23 -0.92
CA LYS A 216 1.65 14.30 -0.59
C LYS A 216 2.20 13.02 0.02
N VAL A 217 1.30 12.27 0.65
CA VAL A 217 1.63 10.98 1.26
C VAL A 217 2.17 9.97 0.25
N THR A 218 1.94 10.19 -1.04
CA THR A 218 2.47 9.40 -2.17
C THR A 218 3.99 9.38 -2.25
N ALA A 219 4.66 10.41 -1.71
CA ALA A 219 6.11 10.37 -1.53
C ALA A 219 6.55 9.30 -0.52
N LEU A 220 5.70 8.99 0.47
CA LEU A 220 5.95 7.98 1.50
C LEU A 220 5.35 6.61 1.13
N ASN A 221 4.18 6.61 0.50
CA ASN A 221 3.45 5.43 0.09
C ASN A 221 2.64 5.73 -1.19
N PRO A 222 3.14 5.32 -2.37
CA PRO A 222 2.40 5.53 -3.62
C PRO A 222 1.01 4.87 -3.61
N GLU A 223 0.82 3.77 -2.87
CA GLU A 223 -0.45 3.05 -2.77
C GLU A 223 -1.48 3.72 -1.84
N ALA A 224 -1.09 4.74 -1.08
CA ALA A 224 -2.02 5.46 -0.21
C ALA A 224 -2.84 6.47 -1.00
N GLY A 225 -4.01 6.85 -0.47
CA GLY A 225 -4.87 7.87 -1.08
C GLY A 225 -4.26 9.28 -1.03
N ALA A 226 -5.01 10.25 -1.55
CA ALA A 226 -4.60 11.66 -1.68
C ALA A 226 -4.62 12.46 -0.36
N HIS A 227 -4.12 11.87 0.73
CA HIS A 227 -4.11 12.51 2.05
C HIS A 227 -2.96 13.55 2.17
N PRO A 228 -3.19 14.65 2.91
CA PRO A 228 -2.13 15.63 3.17
C PRO A 228 -1.03 15.02 4.04
N VAL A 229 0.20 15.50 3.86
CA VAL A 229 1.32 15.29 4.77
C VAL A 229 1.81 16.62 5.33
N PRO A 230 2.56 16.61 6.45
CA PRO A 230 3.16 17.82 6.98
C PRO A 230 4.14 18.43 5.97
N ASP A 231 4.19 19.75 5.91
CA ASP A 231 5.18 20.45 5.10
C ASP A 231 6.57 20.39 5.74
N ASP A 232 6.64 20.30 7.08
CA ASP A 232 7.89 20.26 7.82
C ASP A 232 8.53 18.85 7.77
N PRO A 233 9.79 18.72 7.29
CA PRO A 233 10.49 17.44 7.26
C PRO A 233 10.64 16.77 8.64
N GLY A 234 10.78 17.54 9.71
CA GLY A 234 10.89 17.04 11.08
C GLY A 234 9.60 16.38 11.57
N GLU A 235 8.44 16.91 11.16
CA GLU A 235 7.13 16.31 11.43
C GLU A 235 6.98 14.96 10.71
N ILE A 236 7.46 14.87 9.47
CA ILE A 236 7.50 13.61 8.71
C ILE A 236 8.43 12.60 9.39
N GLU A 237 9.65 13.00 9.76
CA GLU A 237 10.60 12.12 10.46
C GLU A 237 10.03 11.62 11.79
N ALA A 238 9.37 12.48 12.57
CA ALA A 238 8.70 12.09 13.81
C ALA A 238 7.63 11.02 13.56
N ALA A 239 6.82 11.17 12.51
CA ALA A 239 5.82 10.18 12.13
C ALA A 239 6.43 8.84 11.73
N LEU A 240 7.49 8.85 10.93
CA LEU A 240 8.21 7.63 10.52
C LEU A 240 8.82 6.89 11.71
N HIS A 241 9.45 7.63 12.64
CA HIS A 241 10.01 7.04 13.87
C HIS A 241 8.92 6.51 14.81
N ALA A 242 7.79 7.21 14.96
CA ALA A 242 6.67 6.73 15.76
C ALA A 242 6.11 5.41 15.19
N GLY A 243 5.98 5.33 13.85
CA GLY A 243 5.64 4.10 13.15
C GLY A 243 6.64 2.98 13.43
N GLN A 244 7.94 3.26 13.30
CA GLN A 244 9.00 2.29 13.57
C GLN A 244 8.95 1.77 15.02
N ARG A 245 8.78 2.66 16.01
CA ARG A 245 8.66 2.28 17.42
C ARG A 245 7.44 1.38 17.66
N CYS A 246 6.30 1.72 17.06
CA CYS A 246 5.09 0.91 17.15
C CYS A 246 5.30 -0.51 16.56
N TRP A 247 6.02 -0.62 15.45
CA TRP A 247 6.38 -1.90 14.83
C TRP A 247 7.35 -2.74 15.66
N LEU A 248 8.27 -2.10 16.39
CA LEU A 248 9.17 -2.77 17.32
C LEU A 248 8.44 -3.26 18.57
N GLU A 249 7.49 -2.47 19.09
CA GLU A 249 6.63 -2.86 20.22
C GLU A 249 5.67 -4.00 19.84
N TYR A 250 5.18 -4.01 18.60
CA TYR A 250 4.24 -5.01 18.08
C TYR A 250 4.74 -5.66 16.78
N PRO A 251 5.63 -6.68 16.87
CA PRO A 251 6.07 -7.48 15.72
C PRO A 251 4.92 -8.13 14.92
N TYR A 252 3.72 -8.21 15.51
CA TYR A 252 2.47 -8.50 14.84
C TYR A 252 2.31 -7.80 13.48
N PHE A 253 2.68 -6.52 13.40
CA PHE A 253 2.59 -5.77 12.15
C PHE A 253 3.45 -6.37 11.05
N ALA A 254 4.71 -6.69 11.36
CA ALA A 254 5.64 -7.27 10.41
C ALA A 254 5.21 -8.67 9.97
N TRP A 255 4.75 -9.50 10.92
CA TRP A 255 4.29 -10.86 10.62
C TRP A 255 3.03 -10.89 9.77
N ARG A 256 2.09 -9.97 10.00
CA ARG A 256 0.79 -9.98 9.32
C ARG A 256 0.77 -9.18 8.04
N PHE A 257 1.38 -8.00 8.02
CA PHE A 257 1.21 -7.03 6.94
C PHE A 257 2.50 -6.75 6.15
N GLY A 258 3.66 -7.18 6.67
CA GLY A 258 4.95 -7.05 6.00
C GLY A 258 5.27 -5.62 5.54
N GLU A 259 6.13 -5.48 4.55
CA GLU A 259 6.57 -4.15 4.08
C GLU A 259 5.43 -3.29 3.52
N ARG A 260 4.34 -3.90 3.02
CA ARG A 260 3.15 -3.15 2.60
C ARG A 260 2.48 -2.46 3.78
N GLY A 261 2.27 -3.18 4.88
CA GLY A 261 1.73 -2.58 6.12
C GLY A 261 2.60 -1.45 6.65
N ARG A 262 3.93 -1.55 6.49
CA ARG A 262 4.87 -0.51 6.94
C ARG A 262 4.65 0.78 6.17
N ARG A 263 4.49 0.72 4.85
CA ARG A 263 4.18 1.90 4.02
C ARG A 263 2.87 2.57 4.43
N TYR A 264 1.83 1.79 4.70
CA TYR A 264 0.57 2.32 5.22
C TYR A 264 0.74 2.97 6.60
N THR A 265 1.49 2.33 7.51
CA THR A 265 1.79 2.94 8.83
C THR A 265 2.50 4.29 8.70
N ASN A 266 3.49 4.38 7.80
CA ASN A 266 4.23 5.63 7.56
C ASN A 266 3.34 6.74 6.99
N SER A 267 2.46 6.37 6.05
CA SER A 267 1.55 7.33 5.40
C SER A 267 0.43 7.79 6.34
N ASP A 268 -0.21 6.85 7.04
CA ASP A 268 -1.23 7.16 8.05
C ASP A 268 -0.64 8.01 9.18
N GLY A 269 0.58 7.68 9.65
CA GLY A 269 1.28 8.46 10.66
C GLY A 269 1.53 9.90 10.23
N ALA A 270 2.03 10.13 9.02
CA ALA A 270 2.23 11.47 8.49
C ALA A 270 0.90 12.23 8.35
N TRP A 271 -0.15 11.57 7.84
CA TRP A 271 -1.48 12.16 7.77
C TRP A 271 -2.02 12.56 9.15
N LEU A 272 -1.86 11.72 10.17
CA LEU A 272 -2.30 12.00 11.54
C LEU A 272 -1.65 13.28 12.10
N VAL A 273 -0.38 13.56 11.77
CA VAL A 273 0.27 14.82 12.19
C VAL A 273 -0.48 16.04 11.66
N THR A 274 -0.96 16.00 10.41
CA THR A 274 -1.71 17.12 9.80
C THR A 274 -3.02 17.44 10.54
N LEU A 275 -3.58 16.47 11.27
CA LEU A 275 -4.79 16.66 12.06
C LEU A 275 -4.55 17.59 13.25
N ALA A 276 -3.33 17.74 13.76
CA ALA A 276 -3.03 18.60 14.91
C ALA A 276 -3.38 20.08 14.68
N ALA A 277 -3.46 20.51 13.42
CA ALA A 277 -3.92 21.84 13.02
C ALA A 277 -5.45 22.01 13.02
N ARG A 278 -6.22 20.94 13.29
CA ARG A 278 -7.70 20.94 13.29
C ARG A 278 -8.27 21.07 14.70
N ASP A 279 -9.59 21.26 14.77
CA ASP A 279 -10.33 21.27 16.03
C ASP A 279 -10.43 19.85 16.63
N GLN A 280 -10.43 19.74 17.96
CA GLN A 280 -10.39 18.44 18.64
C GLN A 280 -11.53 17.50 18.22
N ALA A 281 -12.74 18.05 18.01
CA ALA A 281 -13.88 17.25 17.55
C ALA A 281 -13.64 16.61 16.16
N VAL A 282 -12.98 17.33 15.27
CA VAL A 282 -12.60 16.82 13.94
C VAL A 282 -11.52 15.74 14.09
N ILE A 283 -10.51 15.97 14.94
CA ILE A 283 -9.45 14.98 15.19
C ILE A 283 -10.05 13.68 15.71
N ASN A 284 -10.92 13.76 16.73
CA ASN A 284 -11.56 12.59 17.31
C ASN A 284 -12.38 11.82 16.26
N ALA A 285 -13.18 12.52 15.43
CA ALA A 285 -13.96 11.88 14.37
C ALA A 285 -13.07 11.20 13.31
N GLN A 286 -11.95 11.82 12.91
CA GLN A 286 -11.01 11.24 11.94
C GLN A 286 -10.26 10.03 12.52
N VAL A 287 -9.83 10.11 13.78
CA VAL A 287 -9.17 9.01 14.50
C VAL A 287 -10.13 7.83 14.71
N GLU A 288 -11.40 8.10 15.04
CA GLU A 288 -12.44 7.07 15.14
C GLU A 288 -12.67 6.38 13.80
N TRP A 289 -12.82 7.16 12.72
CA TRP A 289 -12.97 6.61 11.37
C TRP A 289 -11.78 5.72 10.99
N LEU A 290 -10.54 6.20 11.18
CA LEU A 290 -9.35 5.40 10.90
C LEU A 290 -9.33 4.13 11.78
N GLY A 291 -9.69 4.26 13.05
CA GLY A 291 -9.82 3.13 13.96
C GLY A 291 -10.80 2.05 13.46
N VAL A 292 -11.94 2.45 12.90
CA VAL A 292 -12.91 1.53 12.27
C VAL A 292 -12.33 0.85 11.03
N VAL A 293 -11.67 1.61 10.16
CA VAL A 293 -11.00 1.12 8.94
C VAL A 293 -9.94 0.07 9.28
N LEU A 294 -9.10 0.36 10.28
CA LEU A 294 -8.00 -0.50 10.73
C LEU A 294 -8.52 -1.76 11.46
N ALA A 295 -9.46 -1.60 12.40
CA ALA A 295 -10.00 -2.73 13.15
C ALA A 295 -10.77 -3.71 12.26
N SER A 296 -11.47 -3.21 11.23
CA SER A 296 -12.12 -4.05 10.22
C SER A 296 -11.14 -4.88 9.37
N ARG A 297 -9.84 -4.56 9.40
CA ARG A 297 -8.75 -5.30 8.73
C ARG A 297 -7.91 -6.14 9.71
N GLY A 298 -8.32 -6.19 10.97
CA GLY A 298 -7.64 -6.93 12.04
C GLY A 298 -6.50 -6.15 12.68
N ILE A 299 -6.53 -4.81 12.67
CA ILE A 299 -5.64 -3.94 13.45
C ILE A 299 -6.50 -3.30 14.56
N PRO A 300 -6.59 -3.91 15.76
CA PRO A 300 -7.44 -3.40 16.84
C PRO A 300 -7.08 -1.98 17.27
N ARG A 301 -8.07 -1.18 17.71
CA ARG A 301 -7.91 0.27 17.96
C ARG A 301 -6.86 0.61 19.03
N ILE A 302 -6.51 -0.32 19.91
CA ILE A 302 -5.40 -0.12 20.87
C ILE A 302 -4.05 0.13 20.18
N LEU A 303 -3.86 -0.38 18.96
CA LEU A 303 -2.64 -0.11 18.18
C LEU A 303 -2.63 1.32 17.64
N LEU A 304 -3.79 1.85 17.23
CA LEU A 304 -3.92 3.25 16.82
C LEU A 304 -3.75 4.20 18.02
N GLN A 305 -4.34 3.84 19.18
CA GLN A 305 -4.10 4.54 20.44
C GLN A 305 -2.59 4.63 20.72
N ARG A 306 -1.90 3.47 20.71
CA ARG A 306 -0.46 3.44 21.00
C ARG A 306 0.37 4.22 19.98
N HIS A 307 -0.02 4.17 18.71
CA HIS A 307 0.65 4.94 17.66
C HIS A 307 0.51 6.46 17.88
N LEU A 308 -0.66 6.95 18.29
CA LEU A 308 -0.88 8.36 18.62
C LEU A 308 -0.05 8.82 19.83
N GLU A 309 0.07 7.99 20.87
CA GLU A 309 0.94 8.26 22.02
C GLU A 309 2.41 8.39 21.58
N LEU A 310 2.91 7.43 20.80
CA LEU A 310 4.27 7.45 20.26
C LEU A 310 4.49 8.66 19.34
N LEU A 311 3.50 9.00 18.52
CA LEU A 311 3.57 10.14 17.61
C LEU A 311 3.72 11.45 18.39
N TYR A 312 2.91 11.64 19.43
CA TYR A 312 3.03 12.78 20.34
C TYR A 312 4.42 12.83 20.99
N GLU A 313 4.94 11.71 21.52
CA GLU A 313 6.28 11.65 22.12
C GLU A 313 7.38 12.06 21.13
N GLU A 314 7.36 11.52 19.90
CA GLU A 314 8.37 11.80 18.88
C GLU A 314 8.32 13.26 18.41
N LEU A 315 7.12 13.82 18.24
CA LEU A 315 6.90 15.22 17.88
C LEU A 315 7.38 16.17 18.99
N MET A 316 7.00 15.91 20.25
CA MET A 316 7.42 16.75 21.38
C MET A 316 8.92 16.67 21.66
N THR A 317 9.55 15.52 21.37
CA THR A 317 11.00 15.36 21.54
C THR A 317 11.80 16.15 20.50
N ARG A 318 11.34 16.19 19.24
CA ARG A 318 12.04 16.87 18.15
C ARG A 318 11.65 18.33 17.99
N MET A 319 10.38 18.65 18.24
CA MET A 319 9.75 19.90 17.85
C MET A 319 8.85 20.46 18.97
N PRO A 320 9.37 20.68 20.19
CA PRO A 320 8.56 21.11 21.33
C PRO A 320 7.93 22.52 21.18
N ALA A 321 8.33 23.30 20.16
CA ALA A 321 7.97 24.70 20.02
C ALA A 321 7.60 25.10 18.57
N GLN A 322 6.92 24.23 17.81
CA GLN A 322 6.37 24.63 16.52
C GLN A 322 5.22 25.62 16.73
N ARG A 323 5.40 26.86 16.23
CA ARG A 323 4.43 27.95 16.45
C ARG A 323 3.08 27.60 15.80
N GLY A 324 2.04 27.49 16.62
CA GLY A 324 0.65 27.44 16.16
C GLY A 324 0.03 26.05 16.02
N VAL A 325 0.77 24.98 16.33
CA VAL A 325 0.24 23.59 16.33
C VAL A 325 0.30 23.01 17.74
N ASP A 326 -0.83 22.50 18.22
CA ASP A 326 -0.91 21.84 19.52
C ASP A 326 -0.95 20.31 19.34
N TYR A 327 0.21 19.68 19.37
CA TYR A 327 0.33 18.22 19.23
C TYR A 327 -0.33 17.45 20.38
N ARG A 328 -0.59 18.10 21.53
CA ARG A 328 -1.29 17.46 22.66
C ARG A 328 -2.69 16.98 22.25
N LYS A 329 -3.29 17.59 21.22
CA LYS A 329 -4.57 17.14 20.66
C LYS A 329 -4.54 15.70 20.14
N LEU A 330 -3.39 15.21 19.67
CA LEU A 330 -3.20 13.81 19.27
C LEU A 330 -3.23 12.88 20.48
N LEU A 331 -2.59 13.30 21.58
CA LEU A 331 -2.64 12.57 22.85
C LEU A 331 -4.08 12.54 23.42
N ILE A 332 -4.81 13.64 23.34
CA ILE A 332 -6.23 13.70 23.73
C ILE A 332 -7.08 12.72 22.89
N ALA A 333 -6.80 12.60 21.60
CA ALA A 333 -7.48 11.63 20.74
C ALA A 333 -7.12 10.17 21.09
N ALA A 334 -5.88 9.91 21.54
CA ALA A 334 -5.50 8.60 22.08
C ALA A 334 -6.26 8.29 23.39
N ASP A 335 -6.33 9.26 24.30
CA ASP A 335 -7.07 9.14 25.55
C ASP A 335 -8.56 8.86 25.30
N HIS A 336 -9.16 9.51 24.29
CA HIS A 336 -10.54 9.26 23.87
C HIS A 336 -10.77 7.79 23.44
N LEU A 337 -9.86 7.19 22.68
CA LEU A 337 -9.93 5.75 22.36
C LEU A 337 -9.78 4.86 23.61
N ALA A 338 -8.87 5.24 24.52
CA ALA A 338 -8.66 4.51 25.77
C ALA A 338 -9.91 4.56 26.69
N GLU A 339 -10.57 5.71 26.78
CA GLU A 339 -11.82 5.91 27.52
C GLU A 339 -12.96 5.06 26.95
N GLN A 340 -13.11 5.00 25.62
CA GLN A 340 -14.09 4.12 24.97
C GLN A 340 -13.85 2.65 25.32
N ARG A 341 -12.60 2.20 25.37
CA ARG A 341 -12.26 0.84 25.80
C ARG A 341 -12.61 0.62 27.28
N ARG A 342 -12.21 1.55 28.16
CA ARG A 342 -12.45 1.47 29.61
C ARG A 342 -13.94 1.50 29.98
N ALA A 343 -14.78 2.12 29.15
CA ALA A 343 -16.23 2.10 29.29
C ALA A 343 -16.83 0.68 29.13
N VAL A 344 -16.07 -0.25 28.54
CA VAL A 344 -16.52 -1.61 28.19
C VAL A 344 -15.77 -2.68 28.97
N ILE A 345 -14.53 -2.44 29.39
CA ILE A 345 -13.77 -3.38 30.22
C ILE A 345 -12.86 -2.64 31.19
N SER A 346 -12.83 -3.08 32.44
CA SER A 346 -11.93 -2.52 33.46
C SER A 346 -10.46 -2.80 33.12
N ASP A 347 -9.55 -1.90 33.48
CA ASP A 347 -8.10 -2.14 33.27
C ASP A 347 -7.63 -3.39 34.04
N ALA A 348 -8.23 -3.70 35.21
CA ALA A 348 -7.94 -4.91 35.97
C ALA A 348 -8.32 -6.21 35.23
N ASP A 349 -9.52 -6.26 34.63
CA ASP A 349 -9.94 -7.42 33.83
C ASP A 349 -9.13 -7.53 32.54
N PHE A 350 -8.84 -6.40 31.90
CA PHE A 350 -7.99 -6.32 30.72
C PHE A 350 -6.61 -6.94 30.99
N ASP A 351 -5.93 -6.47 32.04
CA ASP A 351 -4.61 -6.96 32.42
C ASP A 351 -4.64 -8.44 32.84
N ALA A 352 -5.70 -8.85 33.55
CA ALA A 352 -5.84 -10.24 33.97
C ALA A 352 -5.97 -11.20 32.77
N ILE A 353 -6.72 -10.83 31.74
CA ILE A 353 -6.84 -11.63 30.50
C ILE A 353 -5.49 -11.65 29.76
N CYS A 354 -4.83 -10.49 29.61
CA CYS A 354 -3.55 -10.39 28.93
C CYS A 354 -2.46 -11.24 29.61
N ASN A 355 -2.41 -11.21 30.95
CA ASN A 355 -1.48 -12.00 31.74
C ASN A 355 -1.75 -13.51 31.61
N ARG A 356 -3.03 -13.94 31.64
CA ARG A 356 -3.39 -15.36 31.41
C ARG A 356 -3.01 -15.83 30.01
N PHE A 357 -3.27 -15.01 28.98
CA PHE A 357 -2.83 -15.32 27.61
C PHE A 357 -1.31 -15.48 27.54
N ALA A 358 -0.55 -14.52 28.08
CA ALA A 358 0.91 -14.55 28.09
C ALA A 358 1.49 -15.77 28.82
N GLN A 359 0.84 -16.23 29.89
CA GLN A 359 1.20 -17.46 30.58
C GLN A 359 0.89 -18.70 29.74
N ALA A 360 -0.28 -18.74 29.09
CA ALA A 360 -0.73 -19.89 28.31
C ALA A 360 0.12 -20.16 27.06
N VAL A 361 0.62 -19.11 26.40
CA VAL A 361 1.49 -19.25 25.21
C VAL A 361 2.95 -19.54 25.55
N GLY A 362 3.36 -19.33 26.79
CA GLY A 362 4.73 -19.54 27.26
C GLY A 362 5.72 -18.44 26.85
N PRO A 363 6.96 -18.47 27.40
CA PRO A 363 7.94 -17.40 27.25
C PRO A 363 8.41 -17.20 25.81
N ASP A 364 8.57 -18.27 25.04
CA ASP A 364 9.07 -18.21 23.66
C ASP A 364 8.10 -17.45 22.75
N TRP A 365 6.81 -17.78 22.80
CA TRP A 365 5.79 -17.11 21.99
C TRP A 365 5.50 -15.70 22.49
N ARG A 366 5.55 -15.48 23.81
CA ARG A 366 5.46 -14.14 24.40
C ARG A 366 6.59 -13.23 23.90
N ALA A 367 7.79 -13.75 23.70
CA ALA A 367 8.91 -12.99 23.15
C ALA A 367 8.79 -12.75 21.63
N ARG A 368 8.28 -13.73 20.88
CA ARG A 368 8.11 -13.61 19.41
C ARG A 368 7.01 -12.63 19.00
N LEU A 369 5.87 -12.69 19.70
CA LEU A 369 4.69 -11.87 19.44
C LEU A 369 4.18 -11.27 20.76
N PRO A 370 4.90 -10.28 21.32
CA PRO A 370 4.46 -9.59 22.52
C PRO A 370 3.15 -8.83 22.27
N GLY A 371 2.39 -8.60 23.34
CA GLY A 371 1.21 -7.76 23.32
C GLY A 371 -0.04 -8.36 22.66
N ILE A 372 -0.02 -9.59 22.12
CA ILE A 372 -1.21 -10.20 21.48
C ILE A 372 -2.42 -10.25 22.40
N GLY A 373 -2.24 -10.49 23.71
CA GLY A 373 -3.35 -10.41 24.67
C GLY A 373 -4.10 -9.09 24.59
N ASN A 374 -3.38 -7.97 24.45
CA ASN A 374 -3.95 -6.64 24.33
C ASN A 374 -4.83 -6.51 23.07
N LEU A 375 -4.38 -7.13 21.97
CA LEU A 375 -5.10 -7.13 20.68
C LEU A 375 -6.38 -7.96 20.77
N LEU A 376 -6.35 -9.11 21.45
CA LEU A 376 -7.53 -9.96 21.64
C LEU A 376 -8.63 -9.20 22.39
N VAL A 377 -8.26 -8.60 23.53
CA VAL A 377 -9.22 -7.84 24.34
C VAL A 377 -9.71 -6.60 23.58
N SER A 378 -8.81 -5.86 22.93
CA SER A 378 -9.18 -4.70 22.12
C SER A 378 -10.13 -5.07 20.99
N ALA A 379 -9.92 -6.18 20.28
CA ALA A 379 -10.80 -6.60 19.19
C ALA A 379 -12.23 -6.91 19.68
N VAL A 380 -12.37 -7.48 20.88
CA VAL A 380 -13.69 -7.71 21.49
C VAL A 380 -14.35 -6.39 21.88
N THR A 381 -13.60 -5.44 22.46
CA THR A 381 -14.16 -4.10 22.74
C THR A 381 -14.54 -3.36 21.46
N ASP A 382 -13.75 -3.49 20.39
CA ASP A 382 -14.03 -2.90 19.07
C ASP A 382 -15.30 -3.47 18.46
N GLN A 383 -15.50 -4.78 18.57
CA GLN A 383 -16.75 -5.44 18.15
C GLN A 383 -17.96 -4.95 18.95
N ARG A 384 -17.80 -4.72 20.27
CA ARG A 384 -18.86 -4.16 21.12
C ARG A 384 -19.21 -2.73 20.73
N HIS A 385 -18.23 -1.97 20.23
CA HIS A 385 -18.40 -0.62 19.65
C HIS A 385 -18.91 -0.64 18.19
N GLY A 386 -19.42 -1.77 17.70
CA GLY A 386 -20.08 -1.87 16.40
C GLY A 386 -19.17 -2.25 15.23
N ILE A 387 -17.88 -2.52 15.47
CA ILE A 387 -16.95 -2.95 14.42
C ILE A 387 -17.06 -4.47 14.25
N THR A 388 -18.10 -4.91 13.53
CA THR A 388 -18.55 -6.31 13.47
C THR A 388 -17.45 -7.31 13.09
N GLN A 389 -16.53 -6.93 12.21
CA GLN A 389 -15.46 -7.81 11.71
C GLN A 389 -14.20 -7.86 12.60
N ALA A 390 -14.10 -7.04 13.66
CA ALA A 390 -12.87 -6.86 14.43
C ALA A 390 -12.32 -8.18 15.00
N VAL A 391 -13.17 -8.96 15.68
CA VAL A 391 -12.78 -10.26 16.25
C VAL A 391 -12.47 -11.27 15.14
N THR A 392 -13.37 -11.46 14.18
CA THR A 392 -13.23 -12.47 13.14
C THR A 392 -11.95 -12.29 12.31
N ARG A 393 -11.59 -11.06 11.97
CA ARG A 393 -10.39 -10.75 11.16
C ARG A 393 -9.10 -10.93 11.94
N LEU A 394 -9.12 -10.69 13.26
CA LEU A 394 -7.96 -10.93 14.11
C LEU A 394 -7.80 -12.43 14.37
N GLU A 395 -8.87 -13.09 14.79
CA GLU A 395 -8.91 -14.52 15.11
C GLU A 395 -8.48 -15.36 13.91
N SER A 396 -9.06 -15.15 12.72
CA SER A 396 -8.76 -15.96 11.53
C SER A 396 -7.27 -16.00 11.20
N TRP A 397 -6.55 -14.90 11.44
CA TRP A 397 -5.12 -14.84 11.21
C TRP A 397 -4.32 -15.53 12.34
N LEU A 398 -4.69 -15.26 13.59
CA LEU A 398 -4.02 -15.80 14.80
C LEU A 398 -4.30 -17.28 15.05
N THR A 399 -5.31 -17.86 14.41
CA THR A 399 -5.69 -19.27 14.55
C THR A 399 -5.38 -20.12 13.32
N ASP A 400 -4.57 -19.63 12.38
CA ASP A 400 -4.16 -20.41 11.21
C ASP A 400 -3.17 -21.51 11.61
N PRO A 401 -3.49 -22.80 11.42
CA PRO A 401 -2.63 -23.93 11.80
C PRO A 401 -1.34 -24.02 10.99
N GLU A 402 -1.24 -23.36 9.82
CA GLU A 402 0.01 -23.29 9.06
C GLU A 402 1.01 -22.30 9.71
N ARG A 403 0.51 -21.33 10.48
CA ARG A 403 1.31 -20.30 11.14
C ARG A 403 1.58 -20.59 12.61
N PHE A 404 0.60 -21.16 13.31
CA PHE A 404 0.62 -21.25 14.76
C PHE A 404 0.39 -22.66 15.30
N PRO A 405 1.09 -23.05 16.38
CA PRO A 405 0.92 -24.37 16.99
C PRO A 405 -0.42 -24.49 17.74
N PRO A 406 -0.92 -25.71 17.98
CA PRO A 406 -2.23 -25.92 18.62
C PRO A 406 -2.42 -25.23 19.98
N HIS A 407 -1.37 -25.16 20.82
CA HIS A 407 -1.46 -24.51 22.12
C HIS A 407 -1.65 -22.99 22.02
N TRP A 408 -1.03 -22.34 21.03
CA TRP A 408 -1.24 -20.92 20.74
C TRP A 408 -2.68 -20.67 20.31
N ILE A 409 -3.18 -21.48 19.37
CA ILE A 409 -4.54 -21.38 18.85
C ILE A 409 -5.57 -21.54 19.97
N ALA A 410 -5.36 -22.50 20.88
CA ALA A 410 -6.20 -22.69 22.06
C ALA A 410 -6.17 -21.46 22.99
N ALA A 411 -4.98 -20.89 23.25
CA ALA A 411 -4.84 -19.69 24.07
C ALA A 411 -5.53 -18.46 23.45
N VAL A 412 -5.48 -18.30 22.12
CA VAL A 412 -6.17 -17.21 21.40
C VAL A 412 -7.68 -17.33 21.59
N ARG A 413 -8.26 -18.51 21.33
CA ARG A 413 -9.71 -18.75 21.49
C ARG A 413 -10.16 -18.52 22.92
N GLU A 414 -9.37 -18.99 23.89
CA GLU A 414 -9.65 -18.81 25.31
C GLU A 414 -9.58 -17.34 25.73
N GLY A 415 -8.58 -16.59 25.26
CA GLY A 415 -8.46 -15.15 25.52
C GLY A 415 -9.66 -14.35 24.97
N LEU A 416 -10.09 -14.66 23.75
CA LEU A 416 -11.30 -14.05 23.15
C LEU A 416 -12.56 -14.38 23.94
N ARG A 417 -12.75 -15.66 24.32
CA ARG A 417 -13.89 -16.10 25.15
C ARG A 417 -13.94 -15.35 26.48
N GLN A 418 -12.82 -15.26 27.19
CA GLN A 418 -12.75 -14.54 28.47
C GLN A 418 -13.08 -13.05 28.30
N ALA A 419 -12.58 -12.41 27.25
CA ALA A 419 -12.89 -11.01 26.97
C ALA A 419 -14.39 -10.82 26.67
N GLN A 420 -14.99 -11.70 25.85
CA GLN A 420 -16.42 -11.64 25.52
C GLN A 420 -17.31 -11.81 26.75
N GLU A 421 -16.95 -12.73 27.66
CA GLU A 421 -17.68 -12.94 28.91
C GLU A 421 -17.65 -11.70 29.82
N ARG A 422 -16.50 -11.03 29.91
CA ARG A 422 -16.35 -9.81 30.73
C ARG A 422 -17.12 -8.63 30.16
N VAL A 423 -17.03 -8.43 28.86
CA VAL A 423 -17.72 -7.36 28.13
C VAL A 423 -19.25 -7.55 28.09
N SER A 424 -19.74 -8.77 28.30
CA SER A 424 -21.19 -9.06 28.37
C SER A 424 -21.81 -8.77 29.74
N VAL A 425 -20.98 -8.59 30.78
CA VAL A 425 -21.40 -8.38 32.19
C VAL A 425 -21.33 -6.89 32.58
N SER A 426 -20.58 -6.09 31.84
CA SER A 426 -20.52 -4.61 31.89
C SER A 426 -21.60 -3.95 31.04
#